data_AF-A0A8S3SS42-F1
#
_entry.id   AF-A0A8S3SS42-F1
#
_cell.length_a   1.000
_cell.length_b   1.000
_cell.length_c   1.000
_cell.angle_alpha   90.00
_cell.angle_beta   90.00
_cell.angle_gamma   90.00
#
_symmetry.space_group_name_H-M   'P 1'
#
loop_
_entity.id
_entity.type
_entity.pdbx_description
1 polymer ?
#
loop_
_entity_poly.entity_id
_entity_poly.type
_entity_poly.pdbx_seq_one_letter_code
_entity_poly.pdbx_strand_id
1 'polypeptide(L)'
;MGVKFVYGDLLKTKDVDVVIHQVNCLCIRSHGLSRQIAEKYPWADIYSTRKAENCRNLAILEDRGIPGTIRVFKSPQYLNPDIVCFLSQWDFGKVNQDYRHIPPYKDTRENRLHWFCQCLEELTTLNISSAAIPHNIGCGLGGGDWTEYYNIISTFAKNDGHRTILYECFEFKPHYLNMMYYISREHSFKNWPSQLTQKPNDLIRNGFFYTNIGDRVTCFYCGATLKQWMEDDIIEIEHLKWEPNCLFAKMVSHTVPHFNVLD
;
A
#
# COMPACT_ATOMS: atom_id res chain seq x y z
N MET A 1 -0.33 -13.77 -14.44
CA MET A 1 -0.23 -13.71 -12.96
C MET A 1 -1.07 -12.53 -12.48
N GLY A 2 -1.44 -12.44 -11.21
CA GLY A 2 -2.30 -11.36 -10.70
C GLY A 2 -1.56 -10.51 -9.67
N VAL A 3 -2.20 -9.41 -9.24
CA VAL A 3 -1.74 -8.64 -8.09
C VAL A 3 -1.84 -9.49 -6.83
N LYS A 4 -0.73 -9.60 -6.08
CA LYS A 4 -0.76 -10.13 -4.72
C LYS A 4 -0.68 -8.99 -3.71
N PHE A 5 -1.62 -8.95 -2.78
CA PHE A 5 -1.55 -8.05 -1.63
C PHE A 5 -0.65 -8.66 -0.55
N VAL A 6 0.30 -7.86 -0.05
CA VAL A 6 1.16 -8.22 1.08
C VAL A 6 1.08 -7.14 2.13
N TYR A 7 0.78 -7.55 3.36
CA TYR A 7 0.75 -6.68 4.52
C TYR A 7 2.14 -6.57 5.13
N GLY A 8 2.65 -5.35 5.22
CA GLY A 8 3.94 -5.10 5.83
C GLY A 8 4.61 -3.82 5.38
N ASP A 9 5.81 -3.60 5.91
CA ASP A 9 6.68 -2.49 5.52
C ASP A 9 7.31 -2.80 4.17
N LEU A 10 6.90 -2.05 3.13
CA LEU A 10 7.46 -2.12 1.78
C LEU A 10 8.98 -2.13 1.82
N LEU A 11 9.60 -1.32 2.68
CA LEU A 11 11.04 -1.17 2.70
C LEU A 11 11.74 -2.41 3.24
N LYS A 12 11.08 -3.29 3.98
CA LYS A 12 11.67 -4.55 4.50
C LYS A 12 11.68 -5.67 3.46
N THR A 13 11.05 -5.48 2.30
CA THR A 13 11.09 -6.49 1.24
C THR A 13 12.50 -6.71 0.72
N LYS A 14 12.81 -7.98 0.44
CA LYS A 14 14.06 -8.45 -0.19
C LYS A 14 13.82 -9.54 -1.23
N ASP A 15 12.58 -10.00 -1.36
CA ASP A 15 12.17 -11.11 -2.23
C ASP A 15 11.54 -10.60 -3.55
N VAL A 16 11.97 -9.42 -3.99
CA VAL A 16 11.55 -8.79 -5.25
C VAL A 16 12.76 -8.22 -5.98
N ASP A 17 12.66 -8.09 -7.29
CA ASP A 17 13.74 -7.49 -8.10
C ASP A 17 13.77 -5.98 -7.93
N VAL A 18 12.59 -5.34 -7.86
CA VAL A 18 12.45 -3.88 -7.75
C VAL A 18 11.44 -3.46 -6.69
N VAL A 19 11.71 -2.33 -6.06
CA VAL A 19 10.73 -1.52 -5.33
C VAL A 19 10.42 -0.28 -6.16
N ILE A 20 9.14 -0.07 -6.45
CA ILE A 20 8.65 1.04 -7.27
C ILE A 20 8.00 2.09 -6.37
N HIS A 21 8.24 3.37 -6.64
CA HIS A 21 7.46 4.46 -6.06
C HIS A 21 7.29 5.62 -7.03
N GLN A 22 6.18 6.36 -6.87
CA GLN A 22 5.92 7.58 -7.63
C GLN A 22 6.65 8.77 -7.02
N VAL A 23 7.28 9.57 -7.87
CA VAL A 23 8.00 10.79 -7.51
C VAL A 23 7.58 11.94 -8.43
N ASN A 24 7.87 13.17 -7.99
CA ASN A 24 7.67 14.35 -8.83
C ASN A 24 8.92 14.70 -9.66
N CYS A 25 8.71 15.41 -10.76
CA CYS A 25 9.74 15.78 -11.71
C CYS A 25 10.54 17.03 -11.29
N LEU A 26 10.05 17.82 -10.32
CA LEU A 26 10.51 19.19 -10.11
C LEU A 26 11.35 19.43 -8.85
N CYS A 27 11.07 18.74 -7.74
CA CYS A 27 11.70 19.08 -6.45
C CYS A 27 13.16 18.60 -6.37
N ILE A 28 13.87 19.13 -5.37
CA ILE A 28 15.22 18.69 -4.95
C ILE A 28 15.21 18.12 -3.52
N ARG A 29 14.05 18.10 -2.86
CA ARG A 29 13.86 17.50 -1.54
C ARG A 29 12.78 16.42 -1.58
N SER A 30 13.09 15.29 -0.97
CA SER A 30 12.20 14.16 -0.81
C SER A 30 11.16 14.41 0.30
N HIS A 31 9.97 13.81 0.14
CA HIS A 31 8.87 13.88 1.11
C HIS A 31 8.08 12.56 1.15
N GLY A 32 7.43 12.28 2.29
CA GLY A 32 6.62 11.07 2.47
C GLY A 32 7.43 9.80 2.24
N LEU A 33 6.90 8.84 1.46
CA LEU A 33 7.58 7.59 1.16
C LEU A 33 8.94 7.79 0.47
N SER A 34 9.08 8.78 -0.41
CA SER A 34 10.37 9.03 -1.07
C SER A 34 11.47 9.42 -0.09
N ARG A 35 11.12 10.11 1.01
CA ARG A 35 12.07 10.43 2.08
C ARG A 35 12.46 9.19 2.87
N GLN A 36 11.51 8.31 3.19
CA GLN A 36 11.81 7.05 3.88
C GLN A 36 12.69 6.13 3.01
N ILE A 37 12.44 6.09 1.70
CA ILE A 37 13.30 5.40 0.73
C ILE A 37 14.70 6.01 0.73
N ALA A 38 14.85 7.33 0.63
CA ALA A 38 16.15 8.00 0.65
C ALA A 38 16.93 7.78 1.97
N GLU A 39 16.24 7.79 3.11
CA GLU A 39 16.85 7.53 4.42
C GLU A 39 17.36 6.09 4.52
N LYS A 40 16.63 5.11 3.95
CA LYS A 40 17.03 3.70 3.96
C LYS A 40 18.03 3.33 2.87
N TYR A 41 17.85 3.90 1.68
CA TYR A 41 18.63 3.64 0.47
C TYR A 41 19.16 4.98 -0.07
N PRO A 42 20.19 5.59 0.56
CA PRO A 42 20.68 6.92 0.17
C PRO A 42 21.15 7.00 -1.30
N TRP A 43 21.59 5.88 -1.87
CA TRP A 43 22.01 5.76 -3.27
C TRP A 43 20.84 5.85 -4.27
N ALA A 44 19.59 5.75 -3.78
CA ALA A 44 18.37 5.83 -4.59
C ALA A 44 17.62 7.16 -4.43
N ASP A 45 18.22 8.17 -3.79
CA ASP A 45 17.59 9.48 -3.65
C ASP A 45 17.69 10.31 -4.94
N ILE A 46 16.68 10.16 -5.80
CA ILE A 46 16.54 10.95 -7.04
C ILE A 46 16.52 12.46 -6.80
N TYR A 47 16.11 12.93 -5.63
CA TYR A 47 16.03 14.36 -5.36
C TYR A 47 17.40 14.96 -5.10
N SER A 48 18.28 14.20 -4.43
CA SER A 48 19.66 14.60 -4.16
C SER A 48 20.52 14.74 -5.42
N THR A 49 20.12 14.12 -6.53
CA THR A 49 20.86 14.20 -7.79
C THR A 49 20.60 15.50 -8.57
N ARG A 50 19.64 16.32 -8.13
CA ARG A 50 19.19 17.52 -8.83
C ARG A 50 19.76 18.78 -8.20
N LYS A 51 20.21 19.73 -9.01
CA LYS A 51 20.68 21.04 -8.57
C LYS A 51 19.52 21.99 -8.38
N ALA A 52 19.63 22.85 -7.38
CA ALA A 52 18.61 23.83 -7.05
C ALA A 52 18.56 24.98 -8.07
N GLU A 53 17.37 25.28 -8.58
CA GLU A 53 17.07 26.53 -9.26
C GLU A 53 16.79 27.61 -8.20
N ASN A 54 17.81 28.43 -7.93
CA ASN A 54 17.81 29.42 -6.84
C ASN A 54 17.66 28.76 -5.45
N CYS A 55 17.27 29.54 -4.43
CA CYS A 55 17.08 29.05 -3.05
C CYS A 55 15.76 28.31 -2.80
N ARG A 56 15.09 27.78 -3.84
CA ARG A 56 13.76 27.14 -3.73
C ARG A 56 13.87 25.62 -3.82
N ASN A 57 12.82 24.90 -3.38
CA ASN A 57 12.71 23.45 -3.58
C ASN A 57 12.29 23.12 -5.03
N LEU A 58 13.11 23.52 -5.98
CA LEU A 58 12.87 23.40 -7.42
C LEU A 58 14.19 23.12 -8.12
N ALA A 59 14.20 22.17 -9.04
CA ALA A 59 15.37 21.78 -9.81
C ALA A 59 15.59 22.72 -11.01
N ILE A 60 16.85 22.92 -11.38
CA ILE A 60 17.22 23.55 -12.66
C ILE A 60 16.61 22.77 -13.82
N LEU A 61 16.36 23.43 -14.94
CA LEU A 61 15.61 22.88 -16.05
C LEU A 61 16.18 21.55 -16.56
N GLU A 62 17.51 21.43 -16.59
CA GLU A 62 18.25 20.27 -17.09
C GLU A 62 18.12 19.04 -16.18
N ASP A 63 17.90 19.25 -14.87
CA ASP A 63 17.81 18.20 -13.87
C ASP A 63 16.35 17.80 -13.57
N ARG A 64 15.36 18.48 -14.18
CA ARG A 64 13.95 18.12 -14.04
C ARG A 64 13.68 16.79 -14.74
N GLY A 65 12.81 15.99 -14.12
CA GLY A 65 12.36 14.74 -14.70
C GLY A 65 11.50 14.94 -15.94
N ILE A 66 11.44 13.92 -16.80
CA ILE A 66 10.53 13.87 -17.93
C ILE A 66 9.31 13.04 -17.51
N PRO A 67 8.11 13.62 -17.45
CA PRO A 67 6.92 12.88 -17.07
C PRO A 67 6.68 11.67 -17.99
N GLY A 68 6.28 10.55 -17.40
CA GLY A 68 6.02 9.31 -18.13
C GLY A 68 7.25 8.40 -18.24
N THR A 69 8.39 8.80 -17.67
CA THR A 69 9.62 8.01 -17.69
C THR A 69 9.96 7.38 -16.34
N ILE A 70 10.84 6.38 -16.33
CA ILE A 70 11.35 5.77 -15.10
C ILE A 70 12.83 6.12 -14.85
N ARG A 71 13.19 6.22 -13.57
CA ARG A 71 14.60 6.25 -13.14
C ARG A 71 14.91 4.99 -12.33
N VAL A 72 15.84 4.18 -12.82
CA VAL A 72 16.30 2.97 -12.14
C VAL A 72 17.60 3.26 -11.37
N PHE A 73 17.59 2.97 -10.08
CA PHE A 73 18.79 2.93 -9.25
C PHE A 73 19.12 1.47 -8.95
N LYS A 74 20.30 1.02 -9.38
CA LYS A 74 20.76 -0.34 -9.15
C LYS A 74 21.29 -0.49 -7.73
N SER A 75 20.85 -1.54 -7.04
CA SER A 75 21.31 -1.81 -5.69
C SER A 75 22.82 -2.13 -5.69
N PRO A 76 23.62 -1.48 -4.82
CA PRO A 76 25.02 -1.84 -4.64
C PRO A 76 25.19 -3.14 -3.85
N GLN A 77 24.12 -3.68 -3.25
CA GLN A 77 24.13 -4.92 -2.47
C GLN A 77 23.19 -5.93 -3.13
N TYR A 78 23.71 -7.09 -3.53
CA TYR A 78 22.98 -8.13 -4.27
C TYR A 78 21.67 -8.58 -3.60
N LEU A 79 21.56 -8.47 -2.26
CA LEU A 79 20.39 -8.89 -1.50
C LEU A 79 19.27 -7.84 -1.39
N ASN A 80 19.52 -6.59 -1.83
CA ASN A 80 18.49 -5.55 -1.79
C ASN A 80 17.90 -5.35 -3.19
N PRO A 81 16.60 -5.05 -3.29
CA PRO A 81 15.97 -4.74 -4.56
C PRO A 81 16.53 -3.46 -5.16
N ASP A 82 16.48 -3.36 -6.49
CA ASP A 82 16.67 -2.09 -7.19
C ASP A 82 15.52 -1.13 -6.84
N ILE A 83 15.79 0.18 -6.89
CA ILE A 83 14.74 1.19 -6.67
C ILE A 83 14.37 1.81 -8.02
N VAL A 84 13.08 1.81 -8.34
CA VAL A 84 12.55 2.41 -9.57
C VAL A 84 11.63 3.56 -9.21
N CYS A 85 12.02 4.77 -9.62
CA CYS A 85 11.24 5.98 -9.43
C CYS A 85 10.39 6.23 -10.68
N PHE A 86 9.06 6.20 -10.54
CA PHE A 86 8.13 6.59 -11.59
C PHE A 86 8.00 8.11 -11.60
N LEU A 87 8.45 8.75 -12.67
CA LEU A 87 8.29 10.19 -12.90
C LEU A 87 6.88 10.43 -13.48
N SER A 88 5.85 10.07 -12.72
CA SER A 88 4.44 10.17 -13.13
C SER A 88 3.70 11.35 -12.51
N GLN A 89 4.44 12.30 -11.96
CA GLN A 89 3.91 13.51 -11.36
C GLN A 89 4.81 14.67 -11.78
N TRP A 90 4.28 15.65 -12.49
CA TRP A 90 5.08 16.79 -12.90
C TRP A 90 5.43 17.66 -11.69
N ASP A 91 4.43 18.28 -11.08
CA ASP A 91 4.57 19.17 -9.92
C ASP A 91 4.26 18.46 -8.61
N PHE A 92 4.77 18.98 -7.49
CA PHE A 92 4.54 18.40 -6.16
C PHE A 92 3.16 18.79 -5.60
N GLY A 93 2.67 18.00 -4.64
CA GLY A 93 1.38 18.24 -4.00
C GLY A 93 0.17 17.78 -4.82
N LYS A 94 -1.03 18.15 -4.34
CA LYS A 94 -2.32 17.76 -4.92
C LYS A 94 -2.63 18.61 -6.15
N VAL A 95 -3.33 18.01 -7.11
CA VAL A 95 -3.86 18.70 -8.30
C VAL A 95 -4.77 19.86 -7.85
N ASN A 96 -4.71 21.00 -8.54
CA ASN A 96 -5.53 22.21 -8.31
C ASN A 96 -5.30 22.96 -6.98
N GLN A 97 -4.11 22.88 -6.38
CA GLN A 97 -3.72 23.90 -5.40
C GLN A 97 -3.22 25.12 -6.18
N ASP A 98 -3.67 26.34 -5.82
CA ASP A 98 -3.41 27.63 -6.49
C ASP A 98 -1.92 28.07 -6.58
N TYR A 99 -1.00 27.15 -6.38
CA TYR A 99 0.43 27.42 -6.26
C TYR A 99 1.17 26.87 -7.48
N ARG A 100 1.28 27.72 -8.51
CA ARG A 100 2.26 27.70 -9.61
C ARG A 100 2.06 26.62 -10.67
N HIS A 101 1.85 27.08 -11.90
CA HIS A 101 2.05 26.26 -13.09
C HIS A 101 3.51 26.40 -13.55
N ILE A 102 4.34 25.39 -13.26
CA ILE A 102 5.69 25.34 -13.80
C ILE A 102 5.63 24.74 -15.22
N PRO A 103 6.05 25.47 -16.28
CA PRO A 103 6.07 24.92 -17.64
C PRO A 103 7.16 23.82 -17.78
N PRO A 104 7.03 22.91 -18.76
CA PRO A 104 6.12 22.97 -19.90
C PRO A 104 4.85 22.13 -19.78
N TYR A 105 4.73 21.28 -18.75
CA TYR A 105 3.63 20.32 -18.65
C TYR A 105 2.47 20.85 -17.82
N LYS A 106 1.25 20.52 -18.26
CA LYS A 106 0.03 20.74 -17.46
C LYS A 106 -0.16 19.57 -16.51
N ASP A 107 -0.08 19.81 -15.21
CA ASP A 107 -0.16 18.75 -14.21
C ASP A 107 -1.60 18.48 -13.74
N THR A 108 -2.35 17.69 -14.50
CA THR A 108 -3.71 17.28 -14.17
C THR A 108 -3.74 15.86 -13.62
N ARG A 109 -4.84 15.46 -12.96
CA ARG A 109 -5.05 14.06 -12.54
C ARG A 109 -4.96 13.10 -13.72
N GLU A 110 -5.60 13.46 -14.83
CA GLU A 110 -5.58 12.69 -16.08
C GLU A 110 -4.16 12.51 -16.62
N ASN A 111 -3.36 13.59 -16.65
CA ASN A 111 -1.97 13.49 -17.11
C ASN A 111 -1.10 12.66 -16.16
N ARG A 112 -1.30 12.76 -14.84
CA ARG A 112 -0.60 11.90 -13.88
C ARG A 112 -0.91 10.42 -14.09
N LEU A 113 -2.17 10.06 -14.35
CA LEU A 113 -2.55 8.69 -14.70
C LEU A 113 -1.93 8.26 -16.03
N HIS A 114 -1.95 9.12 -17.04
CA HIS A 114 -1.34 8.85 -18.33
C HIS A 114 0.17 8.60 -18.21
N TRP A 115 0.90 9.47 -17.50
CA TRP A 115 2.32 9.29 -17.23
C TRP A 115 2.60 8.05 -16.39
N PHE A 116 1.72 7.69 -15.47
CA PHE A 116 1.83 6.46 -14.71
C PHE A 116 1.73 5.21 -15.61
N CYS A 117 0.81 5.21 -16.58
CA CYS A 117 0.73 4.16 -17.60
C CYS A 117 2.02 4.08 -18.44
N GLN A 118 2.56 5.22 -18.88
CA GLN A 118 3.82 5.26 -19.64
C GLN A 118 5.00 4.72 -18.83
N CYS A 119 5.05 5.00 -17.53
CA CYS A 119 6.08 4.42 -16.65
C CYS A 119 5.96 2.89 -16.55
N LEU A 120 4.74 2.34 -16.52
CA LEU A 120 4.53 0.89 -16.56
C LEU A 120 4.95 0.30 -17.90
N GLU A 121 4.64 0.96 -19.01
CA GLU A 121 5.10 0.55 -20.34
C GLU A 121 6.63 0.53 -20.43
N GLU A 122 7.30 1.57 -19.95
CA GLU A 122 8.77 1.59 -19.90
C GLU A 122 9.35 0.52 -18.96
N LEU A 123 8.66 0.22 -17.85
CA LEU A 123 9.07 -0.85 -16.93
C LEU A 123 9.20 -2.21 -17.61
N THR A 124 8.36 -2.51 -18.62
CA THR A 124 8.40 -3.77 -19.39
C THR A 124 9.72 -3.99 -20.14
N THR A 125 10.49 -2.91 -20.35
CA THR A 125 11.81 -2.99 -20.98
C THR A 125 12.89 -3.52 -20.04
N LEU A 126 12.62 -3.58 -18.73
CA LEU A 126 13.53 -4.11 -17.74
C LEU A 126 13.41 -5.63 -17.65
N ASN A 127 14.55 -6.32 -17.51
CA ASN A 127 14.57 -7.75 -17.23
C ASN A 127 14.31 -8.02 -15.73
N ILE A 128 13.06 -7.87 -15.30
CA ILE A 128 12.60 -8.13 -13.93
C ILE A 128 11.49 -9.17 -13.95
N SER A 129 11.36 -9.94 -12.87
CA SER A 129 10.29 -10.92 -12.69
C SER A 129 9.29 -10.51 -11.61
N SER A 130 9.68 -9.58 -10.74
CA SER A 130 8.91 -9.21 -9.56
C SER A 130 9.10 -7.74 -9.15
N ALA A 131 7.99 -7.10 -8.80
CA ALA A 131 7.98 -5.71 -8.37
C ALA A 131 7.14 -5.52 -7.11
N ALA A 132 7.63 -4.71 -6.18
CA ALA A 132 6.91 -4.25 -5.01
C ALA A 132 6.46 -2.81 -5.18
N ILE A 133 5.15 -2.54 -5.10
CA ILE A 133 4.56 -1.20 -5.24
C ILE A 133 3.80 -0.86 -3.95
N PRO A 134 3.92 0.36 -3.39
CA PRO A 134 3.12 0.78 -2.24
C PRO A 134 1.64 0.89 -2.62
N HIS A 135 0.76 0.42 -1.74
CA HIS A 135 -0.65 0.73 -1.77
C HIS A 135 -0.88 2.25 -1.68
N ASN A 136 -1.92 2.76 -2.34
CA ASN A 136 -2.19 4.18 -2.49
C ASN A 136 -1.06 4.97 -3.18
N ILE A 137 -0.26 4.32 -4.05
CA ILE A 137 0.67 5.04 -4.94
C ILE A 137 -0.10 6.12 -5.71
N GLY A 138 0.44 7.34 -5.74
CA GLY A 138 -0.18 8.50 -6.40
C GLY A 138 -1.34 9.17 -5.64
N CYS A 139 -1.96 8.51 -4.65
CA CYS A 139 -3.20 9.00 -4.02
C CYS A 139 -2.98 9.99 -2.85
N GLY A 140 -1.94 9.78 -2.03
CA GLY A 140 -1.69 10.57 -0.81
C GLY A 140 -1.38 12.05 -1.07
N LEU A 141 -0.09 12.39 -1.09
CA LEU A 141 0.34 13.76 -1.41
C LEU A 141 0.07 14.14 -2.87
N GLY A 142 -0.09 13.15 -3.76
CA GLY A 142 -0.41 13.35 -5.18
C GLY A 142 -1.89 13.60 -5.47
N GLY A 143 -2.81 13.25 -4.57
CA GLY A 143 -4.25 13.51 -4.75
C GLY A 143 -4.93 12.72 -5.88
N GLY A 144 -4.34 11.60 -6.30
CA GLY A 144 -4.97 10.64 -7.22
C GLY A 144 -6.07 9.81 -6.57
N ASP A 145 -6.79 9.03 -7.38
CA ASP A 145 -7.84 8.10 -6.94
C ASP A 145 -7.30 6.66 -6.94
N TRP A 146 -7.39 5.95 -5.82
CA TRP A 146 -6.81 4.61 -5.73
C TRP A 146 -7.46 3.61 -6.67
N THR A 147 -8.76 3.73 -6.92
CA THR A 147 -9.49 2.83 -7.82
C THR A 147 -8.92 2.90 -9.23
N GLU A 148 -8.62 4.11 -9.71
CA GLU A 148 -8.03 4.33 -11.03
C GLU A 148 -6.63 3.70 -11.13
N TYR A 149 -5.75 3.99 -10.16
CA TYR A 149 -4.39 3.43 -10.11
C TYR A 149 -4.41 1.90 -9.97
N TYR A 150 -5.26 1.36 -9.10
CA TYR A 150 -5.39 -0.07 -8.90
C TYR A 150 -5.85 -0.79 -10.16
N ASN A 151 -6.81 -0.24 -10.90
CA ASN A 151 -7.28 -0.81 -12.16
C ASN A 151 -6.15 -0.87 -13.20
N ILE A 152 -5.34 0.18 -13.31
CA ILE A 152 -4.18 0.23 -14.20
C ILE A 152 -3.14 -0.82 -13.78
N ILE A 153 -2.75 -0.87 -12.51
CA ILE A 153 -1.76 -1.83 -11.99
C ILE A 153 -2.24 -3.27 -12.14
N SER A 154 -3.52 -3.52 -11.86
CA SER A 154 -4.13 -4.85 -11.97
C SER A 154 -4.17 -5.33 -13.42
N THR A 155 -4.47 -4.43 -14.36
CA THR A 155 -4.45 -4.74 -15.80
C THR A 155 -3.03 -5.04 -16.27
N PHE A 156 -2.07 -4.21 -15.87
CA PHE A 156 -0.65 -4.43 -16.15
C PHE A 156 -0.17 -5.80 -15.64
N ALA A 157 -0.42 -6.13 -14.36
CA ALA A 157 -0.01 -7.38 -13.75
C ALA A 157 -0.60 -8.62 -14.45
N LYS A 158 -1.84 -8.52 -14.94
CA LYS A 158 -2.52 -9.60 -15.68
C LYS A 158 -1.88 -9.83 -17.06
N ASN A 159 -1.57 -8.75 -17.78
CA ASN A 159 -1.13 -8.81 -19.16
C ASN A 159 0.35 -9.18 -19.31
N ASP A 160 1.20 -8.70 -18.40
CA ASP A 160 2.65 -8.71 -18.62
C ASP A 160 3.37 -9.95 -18.07
N GLY A 161 2.63 -10.91 -17.50
CA GLY A 161 3.21 -12.15 -16.97
C GLY A 161 4.14 -11.99 -15.76
N HIS A 162 4.54 -10.77 -15.39
CA HIS A 162 5.34 -10.47 -14.21
C HIS A 162 4.57 -10.73 -12.90
N ARG A 163 5.32 -11.07 -11.84
CA ARG A 163 4.80 -11.18 -10.47
C ARG A 163 4.74 -9.79 -9.83
N THR A 164 3.64 -9.07 -10.01
CA THR A 164 3.43 -7.78 -9.35
C THR A 164 2.87 -7.96 -7.94
N ILE A 165 3.58 -7.43 -6.94
CA ILE A 165 3.19 -7.45 -5.52
C ILE A 165 2.83 -6.04 -5.08
N LEU A 166 1.57 -5.82 -4.69
CA LEU A 166 1.15 -4.60 -4.02
C LEU A 166 1.37 -4.74 -2.51
N TYR A 167 2.23 -3.90 -1.95
CA TYR A 167 2.46 -3.82 -0.51
C TYR A 167 1.45 -2.85 0.11
N GLU A 168 0.50 -3.41 0.84
CA GLU A 168 -0.47 -2.65 1.61
C GLU A 168 0.15 -2.23 2.94
N CYS A 169 0.78 -1.05 2.93
CA CYS A 169 1.32 -0.43 4.13
C CYS A 169 0.24 0.45 4.76
N PHE A 170 -0.56 -0.12 5.64
CA PHE A 170 -1.23 0.67 6.65
C PHE A 170 -0.29 0.82 7.84
N GLU A 171 -0.31 1.98 8.50
CA GLU A 171 0.23 2.05 9.85
C GLU A 171 -0.54 1.00 10.68
N PHE A 172 0.11 -0.13 10.98
CA PHE A 172 -0.47 -1.16 11.82
C PHE A 172 -0.54 -0.63 13.25
N LYS A 173 -1.61 0.11 13.53
CA LYS A 173 -1.91 0.72 14.82
C LYS A 173 -3.10 -0.03 15.42
N PRO A 174 -2.87 -1.22 16.02
CA PRO A 174 -3.95 -1.94 16.65
C PRO A 174 -4.48 -1.16 17.83
N HIS A 175 -5.79 -1.15 18.00
CA HIS A 175 -6.45 -0.55 19.15
C HIS A 175 -5.99 -1.20 20.48
N TYR A 176 -5.72 -2.51 20.46
CA TYR A 176 -5.30 -3.29 21.63
C TYR A 176 -3.96 -4.00 21.38
N LEU A 177 -2.85 -3.30 21.67
CA LEU A 177 -1.48 -3.83 21.49
C LEU A 177 -1.22 -5.13 22.28
N ASN A 178 -1.75 -5.25 23.49
CA ASN A 178 -1.60 -6.47 24.31
C ASN A 178 -2.31 -7.69 23.72
N MET A 179 -3.31 -7.47 22.86
CA MET A 179 -4.08 -8.51 22.17
C MET A 179 -3.62 -8.74 20.73
N MET A 180 -2.51 -8.13 20.31
CA MET A 180 -1.92 -8.30 18.98
C MET A 180 -1.42 -9.73 18.73
N TYR A 181 -0.92 -10.40 19.76
CA TYR A 181 -0.37 -11.74 19.66
C TYR A 181 -1.48 -12.80 19.73
N TYR A 182 -1.35 -13.85 18.91
CA TYR A 182 -2.30 -14.97 18.87
C TYR A 182 -2.51 -15.59 20.26
N ILE A 183 -1.42 -15.88 20.98
CA ILE A 183 -1.45 -16.51 22.31
C ILE A 183 -2.21 -15.65 23.32
N SER A 184 -2.08 -14.31 23.26
CA SER A 184 -2.85 -13.41 24.13
C SER A 184 -4.35 -13.56 23.89
N ARG A 185 -4.77 -13.65 22.63
CA ARG A 185 -6.18 -13.83 22.27
C ARG A 185 -6.66 -15.23 22.66
N GLU A 186 -5.89 -16.27 22.38
CA GLU A 186 -6.19 -17.65 22.80
C GLU A 186 -6.46 -17.74 24.30
N HIS A 187 -5.61 -17.15 25.13
CA HIS A 187 -5.79 -17.11 26.59
C HIS A 187 -7.07 -16.40 27.04
N SER A 188 -7.64 -15.51 26.24
CA SER A 188 -8.90 -14.83 26.57
C SER A 188 -10.12 -15.75 26.45
N PHE A 189 -10.06 -16.82 25.64
CA PHE A 189 -11.20 -17.69 25.33
C PHE A 189 -11.43 -18.83 26.34
N LYS A 190 -10.76 -18.82 27.50
CA LYS A 190 -10.87 -19.90 28.52
C LYS A 190 -12.31 -20.22 28.94
N ASN A 191 -13.18 -19.22 28.99
CA ASN A 191 -14.58 -19.35 29.41
C ASN A 191 -15.57 -19.08 28.27
N TRP A 192 -15.16 -19.25 27.02
CA TRP A 192 -16.05 -19.05 25.88
C TRP A 192 -17.25 -20.01 25.95
N PRO A 193 -18.50 -19.54 25.73
CA PRO A 193 -19.66 -20.41 25.80
C PRO A 193 -19.59 -21.53 24.74
N SER A 194 -19.47 -22.79 25.19
CA SER A 194 -19.24 -23.93 24.31
C SER A 194 -20.42 -24.25 23.38
N GLN A 195 -21.61 -23.74 23.70
CA GLN A 195 -22.82 -23.91 22.91
C GLN A 195 -22.86 -23.03 21.64
N LEU A 196 -21.98 -22.04 21.51
CA LEU A 196 -21.96 -21.16 20.33
C LEU A 196 -21.28 -21.87 19.14
N THR A 197 -21.79 -21.57 17.94
CA THR A 197 -21.25 -22.10 16.69
C THR A 197 -19.88 -21.50 16.37
N GLN A 198 -19.68 -20.21 16.66
CA GLN A 198 -18.43 -19.49 16.41
C GLN A 198 -17.33 -20.03 17.34
N LYS A 199 -16.38 -20.77 16.75
CA LYS A 199 -15.31 -21.41 17.50
C LYS A 199 -14.21 -20.40 17.86
N PRO A 200 -13.61 -20.51 19.07
CA PRO A 200 -12.52 -19.64 19.48
C PRO A 200 -11.41 -19.50 18.44
N ASN A 201 -10.99 -20.60 17.82
CA ASN A 201 -9.92 -20.56 16.82
C ASN A 201 -10.25 -19.68 15.62
N ASP A 202 -11.50 -19.70 15.14
CA ASP A 202 -11.92 -18.92 13.98
C ASP A 202 -12.10 -17.45 14.35
N LEU A 203 -12.60 -17.17 15.56
CA LEU A 203 -12.65 -15.81 16.12
C LEU A 203 -11.25 -15.22 16.26
N ILE A 204 -10.29 -15.97 16.81
CA ILE A 204 -8.90 -15.51 16.98
C ILE A 204 -8.22 -15.23 15.63
N ARG A 205 -8.46 -16.08 14.62
CA ARG A 205 -7.97 -15.90 13.25
C ARG A 205 -8.54 -14.62 12.61
N ASN A 206 -9.80 -14.31 12.91
CA ASN A 206 -10.46 -13.07 12.49
C ASN A 206 -10.13 -11.84 13.36
N GLY A 207 -9.17 -11.97 14.28
CA GLY A 207 -8.64 -10.85 15.07
C GLY A 207 -9.41 -10.57 16.36
N PHE A 208 -10.32 -11.45 16.75
CA PHE A 208 -11.13 -11.27 17.94
C PHE A 208 -10.47 -11.87 19.20
N PHE A 209 -10.61 -11.17 20.32
CA PHE A 209 -10.39 -11.69 21.67
C PHE A 209 -11.70 -11.64 22.47
N TYR A 210 -11.86 -12.56 23.41
CA TYR A 210 -13.07 -12.63 24.22
C TYR A 210 -13.01 -11.61 25.37
N THR A 211 -14.12 -10.92 25.60
CA THR A 211 -14.24 -9.93 26.69
C THR A 211 -14.61 -10.56 28.05
N ASN A 212 -14.80 -11.88 28.09
CA ASN A 212 -15.29 -12.63 29.26
C ASN A 212 -16.72 -12.25 29.71
N ILE A 213 -17.51 -11.65 28.82
CA ILE A 213 -18.89 -11.21 29.07
C ILE A 213 -19.81 -11.75 27.97
N GLY A 214 -20.72 -12.68 28.33
CA GLY A 214 -21.69 -13.25 27.39
C GLY A 214 -21.00 -13.86 26.18
N ASP A 215 -21.39 -13.43 24.98
CA ASP A 215 -20.81 -13.83 23.69
C ASP A 215 -19.98 -12.71 23.04
N ARG A 216 -19.59 -11.70 23.82
CA ARG A 216 -18.95 -10.48 23.30
C ARG A 216 -17.48 -10.70 23.00
N VAL A 217 -17.09 -10.41 21.76
CA VAL A 217 -15.71 -10.43 21.32
C VAL A 217 -15.29 -9.09 20.74
N THR A 218 -14.03 -8.70 20.94
CA THR A 218 -13.49 -7.42 20.48
C THR A 218 -12.34 -7.64 19.52
N CYS A 219 -12.33 -6.95 18.40
CA CYS A 219 -11.23 -6.99 17.45
C CYS A 219 -10.03 -6.22 18.01
N PHE A 220 -8.86 -6.85 18.05
CA PHE A 220 -7.65 -6.20 18.58
C PHE A 220 -7.20 -5.00 17.71
N TYR A 221 -7.55 -5.01 16.42
CA TYR A 221 -7.11 -4.01 15.45
C TYR A 221 -8.02 -2.78 15.42
N CYS A 222 -9.29 -2.92 15.04
CA CYS A 222 -10.22 -1.79 14.93
C CYS A 222 -10.89 -1.42 16.27
N GLY A 223 -10.90 -2.33 17.25
CA GLY A 223 -11.58 -2.14 18.52
C GLY A 223 -13.09 -2.39 18.50
N ALA A 224 -13.67 -2.74 17.35
CA ALA A 224 -15.09 -3.09 17.26
C ALA A 224 -15.41 -4.32 18.11
N THR A 225 -16.56 -4.28 18.80
CA THR A 225 -17.05 -5.37 19.65
C THR A 225 -18.33 -5.95 19.05
N LEU A 226 -18.29 -7.24 18.71
CA LEU A 226 -19.44 -8.00 18.21
C LEU A 226 -20.04 -8.87 19.30
N LYS A 227 -21.35 -9.13 19.18
CA LYS A 227 -22.19 -9.84 20.16
C LYS A 227 -23.51 -10.26 19.51
N GLN A 228 -24.30 -11.03 20.23
CA GLN A 228 -25.57 -11.62 19.77
C GLN A 228 -25.37 -12.52 18.53
N TRP A 229 -24.36 -13.37 18.60
CA TRP A 229 -24.03 -14.30 17.53
C TRP A 229 -25.16 -15.32 17.30
N MET A 230 -25.55 -15.46 16.02
CA MET A 230 -26.50 -16.45 15.55
C MET A 230 -25.77 -17.67 14.99
N GLU A 231 -26.49 -18.80 14.85
CA GLU A 231 -25.90 -20.05 14.38
C GLU A 231 -25.35 -19.95 12.95
N ASP A 232 -25.96 -19.11 12.10
CA ASP A 232 -25.63 -18.87 10.70
C ASP A 232 -24.66 -17.70 10.48
N ASP A 233 -24.28 -16.98 11.54
CA ASP A 233 -23.35 -15.86 11.43
C ASP A 233 -21.94 -16.34 11.04
N ILE A 234 -21.47 -15.82 9.90
CA ILE A 234 -20.10 -16.01 9.42
C ILE A 234 -19.24 -14.87 9.97
N ILE A 235 -18.19 -15.21 10.72
CA ILE A 235 -17.36 -14.26 11.49
C ILE A 235 -16.76 -13.18 10.58
N GLU A 236 -16.23 -13.57 9.43
CA GLU A 236 -15.62 -12.69 8.43
C GLU A 236 -16.64 -11.67 7.90
N ILE A 237 -17.86 -12.13 7.61
CA ILE A 237 -18.95 -11.33 7.05
C ILE A 237 -19.45 -10.35 8.10
N GLU A 238 -19.74 -10.81 9.31
CA GLU A 238 -20.22 -9.93 10.38
C GLU A 238 -19.16 -8.88 10.75
N HIS A 239 -17.87 -9.23 10.76
CA HIS A 239 -16.81 -8.26 11.02
C HIS A 239 -16.79 -7.12 9.99
N LEU A 240 -16.85 -7.44 8.69
CA LEU A 240 -16.85 -6.43 7.63
C LEU A 240 -18.19 -5.69 7.51
N LYS A 241 -19.30 -6.34 7.84
CA LYS A 241 -20.63 -5.73 7.89
C LYS A 241 -20.70 -4.63 8.93
N TRP A 242 -20.19 -4.87 10.14
CA TRP A 242 -20.28 -3.93 11.26
C TRP A 242 -19.11 -2.94 11.30
N GLU A 243 -17.92 -3.34 10.85
CA GLU A 243 -16.76 -2.46 10.76
C GLU A 243 -16.10 -2.56 9.36
N PRO A 244 -16.73 -1.98 8.31
CA PRO A 244 -16.27 -2.09 6.92
C PRO A 244 -14.92 -1.42 6.67
N ASN A 245 -14.38 -0.67 7.64
CA ASN A 245 -13.07 -0.04 7.55
C ASN A 245 -11.99 -0.79 8.34
N CYS A 246 -12.32 -1.92 8.98
CA CYS A 246 -11.32 -2.75 9.65
C CYS A 246 -10.34 -3.37 8.64
N LEU A 247 -9.12 -2.86 8.61
CA LEU A 247 -8.08 -3.31 7.67
C LEU A 247 -7.63 -4.74 7.97
N PHE A 248 -7.64 -5.16 9.25
CA PHE A 248 -7.37 -6.55 9.62
C PHE A 248 -8.45 -7.49 9.09
N ALA A 249 -9.72 -7.10 9.15
CA ALA A 249 -10.82 -7.91 8.62
C ALA A 249 -10.71 -8.08 7.10
N LYS A 250 -10.42 -6.99 6.38
CA LYS A 250 -10.16 -7.03 4.92
C LYS A 250 -8.98 -7.95 4.58
N MET A 251 -7.90 -7.84 5.34
CA MET A 251 -6.75 -8.73 5.17
C MET A 251 -7.13 -10.20 5.27
N VAL A 252 -7.87 -10.58 6.32
CA VAL A 252 -8.24 -11.97 6.55
C VAL A 252 -9.19 -12.45 5.45
N SER A 253 -10.18 -11.66 5.04
CA SER A 253 -11.13 -12.05 4.00
C SER A 253 -10.47 -12.33 2.63
N HIS A 254 -9.44 -11.57 2.25
CA HIS A 254 -8.72 -11.79 0.98
C HIS A 254 -7.82 -13.03 0.98
N THR A 255 -7.54 -13.63 2.13
CA THR A 255 -6.68 -14.83 2.24
C THR A 255 -7.44 -16.15 2.26
N VAL A 256 -8.78 -16.11 2.29
CA VAL A 256 -9.63 -17.31 2.30
C VAL A 256 -10.23 -17.52 0.90
N PRO A 257 -10.07 -18.70 0.25
CA PRO A 257 -10.43 -18.93 -1.16
C PRO A 257 -11.92 -18.86 -1.53
N HIS A 258 -12.81 -18.49 -0.61
CA HIS A 258 -14.27 -18.57 -0.81
C HIS A 258 -14.99 -17.24 -1.05
N PHE A 259 -14.27 -16.11 -1.18
CA PHE A 259 -14.88 -14.80 -1.45
C PHE A 259 -15.16 -14.61 -2.96
N ASN A 260 -16.25 -15.21 -3.44
CA ASN A 260 -16.97 -14.81 -4.65
C ASN A 260 -18.49 -14.91 -4.37
N VAL A 261 -19.02 -14.01 -3.55
CA VAL A 261 -20.45 -13.63 -3.49
C VAL A 261 -20.42 -12.26 -2.79
N LEU A 262 -20.87 -11.14 -3.35
CA LEU A 262 -22.16 -10.83 -3.97
C LEU A 262 -21.97 -9.73 -5.03
N ASP A 263 -22.69 -9.87 -6.15
CA ASP A 263 -23.04 -8.77 -7.07
C ASP A 263 -23.98 -7.76 -6.40
#